data_AF-A0ABD7YQF4-F1
#
_entry.id   AF-A0ABD7YQF4-F1
#
_cell.length_a   1.000
_cell.length_b   1.000
_cell.length_c   1.000
_cell.angle_alpha   90.00
_cell.angle_beta   90.00
_cell.angle_gamma   90.00
#
_symmetry.space_group_name_H-M   'P 1'
#
loop_
_entity.id
_entity.type
_entity.pdbx_description
1 polymer ?
#
loop_
_entity_poly.entity_id
_entity_poly.type
_entity_poly.pdbx_seq_one_letter_code
_entity_poly.pdbx_strand_id
1 'polypeptide(L)' 'MSIKRGPKPKAESTGKTDQRRRVTPENKPKHPSLKTHDHK' A
#
# COMPACT_ATOMS: atom_id res chain seq x y z
N MET A 1 12.24 9.96 -12.80
CA MET A 1 10.89 10.57 -12.79
C MET A 1 10.07 9.93 -11.68
N SER A 2 9.60 10.70 -10.70
CA SER A 2 8.77 10.19 -9.60
C SER A 2 7.34 10.03 -10.10
N ILE A 3 6.89 8.80 -10.35
CA ILE A 3 5.50 8.55 -10.78
C ILE A 3 4.58 8.95 -9.62
N LYS A 4 3.79 10.01 -9.81
CA LYS A 4 2.77 10.38 -8.83
C LYS A 4 1.71 9.28 -8.82
N ARG A 5 1.34 8.84 -7.61
CA ARG A 5 0.29 7.84 -7.44
C ARG A 5 -1.03 8.38 -7.99
N GLY A 6 -1.73 7.56 -8.75
CA GLY A 6 -3.03 7.90 -9.31
C GLY A 6 -4.10 8.17 -8.23
N PRO A 7 -5.30 8.59 -8.65
CA PRO A 7 -6.42 8.85 -7.74
C PRO A 7 -6.70 7.62 -6.87
N LYS A 8 -6.97 7.85 -5.58
CA LYS A 8 -7.32 6.73 -4.69
C LYS A 8 -8.67 6.13 -5.13
N PRO A 9 -8.80 4.80 -5.19
CA PRO A 9 -10.05 4.14 -5.53
C PRO A 9 -11.16 4.44 -4.51
N LYS A 10 -12.39 4.51 -5.00
CA LYS A 10 -13.61 4.67 -4.21
C LYS A 10 -14.25 3.30 -3.97
N ALA A 11 -14.94 3.13 -2.86
CA ALA A 11 -15.77 1.98 -2.59
C ALA A 11 -17.03 2.05 -3.48
N GLU A 12 -17.29 0.98 -4.23
CA GLU A 12 -18.42 0.91 -5.17
C GLU A 12 -19.78 1.10 -4.50
N SER A 13 -19.93 0.60 -3.26
CA SER A 13 -21.20 0.65 -2.53
C SER A 13 -21.58 2.02 -1.97
N THR A 14 -20.60 2.88 -1.67
CA THR A 14 -20.82 4.13 -0.90
C THR A 14 -20.28 5.37 -1.60
N GLY A 15 -19.52 5.23 -2.68
CA GLY A 15 -18.90 6.33 -3.42
C GLY A 15 -17.81 7.09 -2.63
N LYS A 16 -17.55 6.70 -1.39
CA LYS A 16 -16.50 7.24 -0.52
C LYS A 16 -15.16 6.57 -0.83
N THR A 17 -14.05 7.16 -0.41
CA THR A 17 -12.72 6.54 -0.58
C THR A 17 -12.68 5.15 0.07
N ASP A 18 -12.16 4.16 -0.64
CA ASP A 18 -12.05 2.79 -0.13
C ASP A 18 -10.99 2.72 0.97
N GLN A 19 -11.44 2.65 2.23
CA GLN A 19 -10.55 2.61 3.39
C GLN A 19 -9.83 1.28 3.53
N ARG A 20 -10.36 0.18 2.96
CA ARG A 20 -9.75 -1.16 3.05
C ARG A 20 -8.45 -1.27 2.24
N ARG A 21 -8.34 -0.49 1.17
CA ARG A 21 -7.17 -0.46 0.28
C ARG A 21 -6.13 0.58 0.68
N ARG A 22 -6.37 1.34 1.75
CA ARG A 22 -5.49 2.44 2.15
C ARG A 22 -4.38 1.91 3.05
N VAL A 23 -3.12 2.06 2.65
CA VAL A 23 -1.96 1.81 3.52
C VAL A 23 -1.73 3.07 4.39
N THR A 24 -2.25 3.05 5.61
CA THR A 24 -1.93 3.99 6.71
C THR A 24 -0.73 3.47 7.51
N PRO A 25 -0.02 4.33 8.27
CA PRO A 25 1.05 3.87 9.16
C PRO A 25 0.61 2.78 10.15
N GLU A 26 -0.64 2.82 10.60
CA GLU A 26 -1.23 1.87 11.54
C GLU A 26 -1.44 0.47 10.93
N ASN A 27 -1.89 0.40 9.67
CA ASN A 27 -2.20 -0.85 8.99
C ASN A 27 -1.09 -1.30 8.01
N LYS A 28 0.03 -0.58 7.98
CA LYS A 28 1.19 -0.94 7.17
C LYS A 28 1.79 -2.25 7.71
N PRO A 29 1.94 -3.29 6.88
CA PRO A 29 2.58 -4.53 7.32
C PRO A 29 3.99 -4.23 7.86
N LYS A 30 4.25 -4.62 9.11
CA LYS A 30 5.51 -4.40 9.84
C LYS A 30 6.57 -5.45 9.51
N HIS A 31 6.47 -6.11 8.35
CA HIS A 31 7.37 -7.21 8.07
C HIS A 31 8.80 -6.66 7.90
N PRO A 32 9.79 -7.21 8.61
CA PRO A 32 11.18 -6.94 8.27
C PRO A 32 11.37 -7.34 6.81
N SER A 33 12.07 -6.52 6.03
CA SER A 33 12.52 -6.95 4.70
C SER A 33 13.23 -8.28 4.86
N LEU A 34 12.83 -9.31 4.09
CA LEU A 34 13.56 -10.56 4.08
C LEU A 34 15.02 -10.25 3.79
N LYS A 35 15.93 -10.85 4.58
CA LYS A 35 17.36 -10.76 4.29
C LYS A 35 17.56 -11.31 2.88
N THR A 36 18.22 -10.55 2.02
CA THR A 36 18.68 -11.04 0.73
C THR A 36 19.64 -12.20 0.99
N HIS A 37 19.41 -13.35 0.37
CA HIS A 37 20.35 -14.47 0.43
C HIS A 37 21.60 -14.09 -0.38
N ASP A 38 22.78 -14.14 0.24
CA ASP A 38 24.06 -13.90 -0.45
C ASP A 38 24.47 -15.19 -1.18
N HIS A 39 24.33 -15.20 -2.50
CA HIS A 39 24.84 -16.28 -3.34
C HIS A 39 26.30 -15.99 -3.68
N LYS A 40 27.20 -16.39 -2.80
CA LYS A 40 28.62 -16.55 -3.14
C LYS A 40 28.86 -17.84 -3.90
#